data_AF-A0A6A5FVM3-F1
#
_entry.id   AF-A0A6A5FVM3-F1
#
_cell.length_a   1.000
_cell.length_b   1.000
_cell.length_c   1.000
_cell.angle_alpha   90.00
_cell.angle_beta   90.00
_cell.angle_gamma   90.00
#
_symmetry.space_group_name_H-M   'P 1'
#
loop_
_entity.id
_entity.type
_entity.pdbx_description
1 polymer ?
#
loop_
_entity_poly.entity_id
_entity_poly.type
_entity_poly.pdbx_seq_one_letter_code
_entity_poly.pdbx_strand_id
1 'polypeptide(L)'
;MTSTINLFRLPYVAMIEVLKNMELGELIEMSRISEKSFNYVHRFFSRKNIGQFKLIVYLSYQFSIGITLVNKTSQGYTECNVNQLSELKTEDLKNMTKLLNYPVVDWKIINVYSKTRSLMALLQSLNLRTDEVTVRQQDANAEMLDDIMKLCTNSKKASVSWKTLENFLLDETLYQPFHLDLLRIRQASWVTVSVVTKLFMNCKKVNINGNKWSPRDVT
;
A
#
# COMPACT_ATOMS: atom_id res chain seq x y z
N MET A 1 30.34 -29.42 13.37
CA MET A 1 30.72 -28.10 13.94
C MET A 1 30.31 -27.02 12.95
N THR A 2 29.18 -26.37 13.13
CA THR A 2 28.80 -25.19 12.36
C THR A 2 29.20 -23.96 13.16
N SER A 3 30.37 -23.41 12.86
CA SER A 3 30.87 -22.16 13.43
C SER A 3 29.96 -21.01 13.00
N THR A 4 28.96 -20.69 13.83
CA THR A 4 28.15 -19.48 13.70
C THR A 4 29.07 -18.28 13.90
N ILE A 5 29.45 -17.62 12.80
CA ILE A 5 30.10 -16.32 12.88
C ILE A 5 29.12 -15.40 13.60
N ASN A 6 29.53 -14.97 14.80
CA ASN A 6 28.70 -14.10 15.62
C ASN A 6 28.76 -12.70 15.01
N LEU A 7 27.86 -12.42 14.06
CA LEU A 7 27.80 -11.21 13.21
C LEU A 7 28.06 -9.91 13.98
N PHE A 8 27.57 -9.83 15.22
CA PHE A 8 27.71 -8.68 16.12
C PHE A 8 29.09 -8.51 16.78
N ARG A 9 30.02 -9.43 16.54
CA ARG A 9 31.43 -9.34 16.95
C ARG A 9 32.32 -8.79 15.84
N LEU A 10 31.80 -8.67 14.61
CA LEU A 10 32.55 -8.07 13.51
C LEU A 10 32.71 -6.56 13.73
N PRO A 11 33.83 -5.97 13.30
CA PRO A 11 33.95 -4.52 13.18
C PRO A 11 32.82 -3.97 12.31
N TYR A 12 32.33 -2.77 12.64
CA TYR A 12 31.18 -2.16 11.97
C TYR A 12 31.30 -2.16 10.43
N VAL A 13 32.49 -1.88 9.90
CA VAL A 13 32.74 -1.85 8.44
C VAL A 13 32.51 -3.21 7.79
N ALA A 14 33.03 -4.29 8.40
CA ALA A 14 32.83 -5.65 7.92
C ALA A 14 31.34 -6.06 8.04
N MET A 15 30.68 -5.67 9.13
CA MET A 15 29.26 -5.94 9.31
C MET A 15 28.40 -5.25 8.25
N ILE A 16 28.70 -4.00 7.91
CA ILE A 16 27.99 -3.28 6.83
C ILE A 16 28.17 -3.98 5.49
N GLU A 17 29.34 -4.54 5.21
CA GLU A 17 29.55 -5.29 3.97
C GLU A 17 28.72 -6.57 3.92
N VAL A 18 28.54 -7.25 5.06
CA VAL A 18 27.61 -8.38 5.13
C VAL A 18 26.16 -7.93 4.88
N LEU A 19 25.71 -6.86 5.54
CA LEU A 19 24.35 -6.33 5.36
C LEU A 19 24.08 -5.87 3.92
N LYS A 20 25.08 -5.39 3.19
CA LYS A 20 24.94 -5.02 1.76
C LYS A 20 24.65 -6.22 0.85
N ASN A 21 25.12 -7.40 1.23
CA ASN A 21 24.98 -8.62 0.44
C ASN A 21 23.75 -9.45 0.85
N MET A 22 23.00 -9.02 1.88
CA MET A 22 21.75 -9.64 2.31
C MET A 22 20.56 -9.09 1.52
N GLU A 23 19.57 -9.95 1.29
CA GLU A 23 18.29 -9.54 0.71
C GLU A 23 17.45 -8.76 1.73
N LEU A 24 16.50 -7.93 1.25
CA LEU A 24 15.65 -7.13 2.14
C LEU A 24 14.85 -7.99 3.13
N GLY A 25 14.35 -9.15 2.69
CA GLY A 25 13.64 -10.08 3.57
C GLY A 25 14.53 -10.57 4.71
N GLU A 26 15.79 -10.91 4.41
CA GLU A 26 16.77 -11.35 5.42
C GLU A 26 17.13 -10.22 6.39
N LEU A 27 17.27 -8.99 5.90
CA LEU A 27 17.53 -7.81 6.74
C LEU A 27 16.35 -7.52 7.69
N ILE A 28 15.11 -7.67 7.20
CA ILE A 28 13.90 -7.53 8.02
C ILE A 28 13.87 -8.62 9.08
N GLU A 29 14.06 -9.88 8.72
CA GLU A 29 14.08 -10.99 9.68
C GLU A 29 15.21 -10.82 10.70
N MET A 30 16.40 -10.42 10.26
CA MET A 30 17.52 -10.11 11.15
C MET A 30 17.17 -9.02 12.16
N SER A 31 16.43 -7.97 11.74
CA SER A 31 16.01 -6.89 12.63
C SER A 31 15.06 -7.35 13.75
N ARG A 32 14.35 -8.48 13.55
CA ARG A 32 13.41 -9.05 14.53
C ARG A 32 14.10 -9.90 15.60
N ILE A 33 15.36 -10.29 15.39
CA ILE A 33 16.08 -11.20 16.29
C ILE A 33 16.39 -10.56 17.66
N SER A 34 16.82 -9.29 17.68
CA SER A 34 17.16 -8.57 18.92
C SER A 34 17.18 -7.06 18.70
N GLU A 35 17.09 -6.28 19.78
CA GLU A 35 17.25 -4.82 19.74
C GLU A 35 18.62 -4.41 19.15
N LYS A 36 19.67 -5.16 19.47
CA LYS A 36 21.01 -4.93 18.90
C LYS A 36 20.99 -5.12 17.38
N SER A 37 20.35 -6.20 16.90
CA SER A 37 20.18 -6.46 15.47
C SER A 37 19.41 -5.33 14.78
N PHE A 38 18.28 -4.94 15.37
CA PHE A 38 17.44 -3.84 14.89
C PHE A 38 18.27 -2.57 14.70
N ASN A 39 19.05 -2.16 15.70
CA ASN A 39 19.85 -0.94 15.65
C ASN A 39 20.90 -0.95 14.53
N TYR A 40 21.51 -2.10 14.25
CA TYR A 40 22.46 -2.22 13.12
C TYR A 40 21.77 -2.09 11.77
N VAL A 41 20.67 -2.81 11.56
CA VAL A 41 19.92 -2.79 10.30
C VAL A 41 19.28 -1.41 10.09
N HIS A 42 18.71 -0.81 11.14
CA HIS A 42 18.17 0.55 11.10
C HIS A 42 19.25 1.55 10.70
N ARG A 43 20.42 1.52 11.36
CA ARG A 43 21.54 2.42 11.01
C ARG A 43 22.05 2.21 9.59
N PHE A 44 22.00 0.98 9.07
CA PHE A 44 22.29 0.69 7.67
C PHE A 44 21.26 1.35 6.73
N PHE A 45 19.97 1.27 7.05
CA PHE A 45 18.92 1.93 6.26
C PHE A 45 18.98 3.46 6.32
N SER A 46 19.16 4.05 7.51
CA SER A 46 19.18 5.50 7.69
C SER A 46 20.35 6.20 6.97
N ARG A 47 21.49 5.52 6.82
CA ARG A 47 22.72 6.14 6.28
C ARG A 47 22.77 6.23 4.77
N LYS A 48 22.00 5.40 4.07
CA LYS A 48 22.32 5.07 2.69
C LYS A 48 21.43 5.80 1.67
N ASN A 49 20.61 6.78 2.10
CA ASN A 49 19.58 7.40 1.26
C ASN A 49 18.86 6.34 0.40
N ILE A 50 18.70 5.13 0.97
CA ILE A 50 18.09 4.01 0.25
C ILE A 50 16.69 4.48 -0.10
N GLY A 51 16.31 4.26 -1.36
CA GLY A 51 15.15 4.87 -1.99
C GLY A 51 13.87 4.81 -1.16
N GLN A 52 12.86 5.56 -1.58
CA GLN A 52 11.56 5.58 -0.91
C GLN A 52 11.00 4.15 -0.82
N PHE A 53 11.01 3.57 0.38
CA PHE A 53 10.41 2.27 0.63
C PHE A 53 8.90 2.36 0.47
N LYS A 54 8.31 1.34 -0.13
CA LYS A 54 6.87 1.18 -0.17
C LYS A 54 6.44 -0.09 0.55
N LEU A 55 5.36 0.02 1.30
CA LEU A 55 4.68 -1.14 1.85
C LEU A 55 3.56 -1.53 0.90
N ILE A 56 3.62 -2.72 0.28
CA ILE A 56 2.54 -3.18 -0.61
C ILE A 56 1.64 -4.16 0.15
N VAL A 57 0.46 -3.68 0.51
CA VAL A 57 -0.50 -4.47 1.27
C VAL A 57 -1.41 -5.22 0.30
N TYR A 58 -1.32 -6.56 0.28
CA TYR A 58 -2.20 -7.40 -0.53
C TYR A 58 -3.36 -7.96 0.33
N LEU A 59 -4.56 -7.50 0.03
CA LEU A 59 -5.78 -8.03 0.62
C LEU A 59 -6.45 -8.96 -0.38
N SER A 60 -6.40 -10.26 -0.12
CA SER A 60 -7.14 -11.31 -0.85
C SER A 60 -7.59 -12.39 0.13
N TYR A 61 -8.33 -13.41 -0.33
CA TYR A 61 -8.74 -14.57 0.50
C TYR A 61 -7.58 -15.21 1.30
N GLN A 62 -6.33 -15.00 0.86
CA GLN A 62 -5.12 -15.51 1.49
C GLN A 62 -4.34 -14.47 2.31
N PHE A 63 -4.90 -13.28 2.60
CA PHE A 63 -4.33 -12.27 3.51
C PHE A 63 -2.80 -12.22 3.57
N SER A 64 -2.18 -11.40 2.72
CA SER A 64 -0.72 -11.27 2.74
C SER A 64 -0.29 -9.82 2.75
N ILE A 65 0.37 -9.39 3.82
CA ILE A 65 1.10 -8.13 3.78
C ILE A 65 2.45 -8.45 3.15
N GLY A 66 2.77 -7.78 2.05
CA GLY A 66 4.08 -7.83 1.42
C GLY A 66 4.83 -6.53 1.68
N ILE A 67 6.15 -6.58 1.72
CA ILE A 67 6.99 -5.39 1.68
C ILE A 67 7.64 -5.35 0.31
N THR A 68 7.64 -4.19 -0.33
CA THR A 68 8.32 -4.03 -1.62
C THR A 68 9.25 -2.84 -1.56
N LEU A 69 10.55 -3.13 -1.69
CA LEU A 69 11.50 -2.06 -1.95
C LEU A 69 11.11 -1.39 -3.26
N VAL A 70 10.98 -0.07 -3.26
CA VAL A 70 10.93 0.71 -4.49
C VAL A 70 12.20 1.54 -4.53
N ASN A 71 13.25 0.92 -5.07
CA ASN A 71 14.49 1.66 -5.26
C ASN A 71 14.35 2.51 -6.52
N LYS A 72 14.50 3.83 -6.39
CA LYS A 72 14.52 4.74 -7.53
C LYS A 72 15.92 4.71 -8.12
N THR A 73 16.17 3.79 -9.05
CA THR A 73 17.42 3.79 -9.82
C THR A 73 17.29 4.72 -11.03
N SER A 74 18.41 5.13 -11.62
CA SER A 74 18.44 5.94 -12.86
C SER A 74 17.78 5.26 -14.06
N GLN A 75 17.42 3.97 -13.95
CA GLN A 75 16.87 3.15 -15.03
C GLN A 75 15.42 2.65 -14.79
N GLY A 76 14.77 3.07 -13.69
CA GLY A 76 13.40 2.65 -13.35
C GLY A 76 13.27 2.01 -11.97
N TYR A 77 12.06 1.50 -11.67
CA TYR A 77 11.69 0.89 -10.39
C TYR A 77 12.12 -0.59 -10.34
N THR A 78 12.80 -1.02 -9.28
CA THR A 78 13.04 -2.45 -8.99
C THR A 78 12.12 -2.89 -7.86
N GLU A 79 11.15 -3.77 -8.16
CA GLU A 79 10.25 -4.36 -7.16
C GLU A 79 10.89 -5.60 -6.53
N CYS A 80 11.05 -5.64 -5.22
CA CYS A 80 11.49 -6.84 -4.49
C CYS A 80 10.34 -7.32 -3.59
N ASN A 81 9.68 -8.41 -3.93
CA ASN A 81 8.50 -8.91 -3.21
C ASN A 81 8.95 -9.77 -2.02
N VAL A 82 8.77 -9.28 -0.78
CA VAL A 82 8.97 -10.12 0.41
C VAL A 82 7.73 -10.99 0.59
N ASN A 83 7.93 -12.32 0.59
CA ASN A 83 6.88 -13.35 0.67
C ASN A 83 5.84 -13.09 1.77
N GLN A 84 4.62 -13.58 1.53
CA GLN A 84 3.42 -13.45 2.35
C GLN A 84 3.71 -13.51 3.85
N LEU A 85 3.56 -12.40 4.56
CA LEU A 85 3.61 -12.41 6.02
C LEU A 85 2.22 -12.78 6.55
N SER A 86 1.95 -14.09 6.64
CA SER A 86 0.66 -14.62 7.10
C SER A 86 0.37 -14.37 8.58
N GLU A 87 1.35 -13.89 9.37
CA GLU A 87 1.23 -13.65 10.81
C GLU A 87 1.98 -12.40 11.29
N LEU A 88 1.73 -11.23 10.69
CA LEU A 88 2.27 -9.98 11.24
C LEU A 88 1.56 -9.57 12.53
N LYS A 89 2.29 -9.54 13.64
CA LYS A 89 1.82 -8.86 14.85
C LYS A 89 1.94 -7.36 14.64
N THR A 90 1.09 -6.60 15.33
CA THR A 90 1.15 -5.12 15.38
C THR A 90 2.56 -4.60 15.67
N GLU A 91 3.30 -5.28 16.54
CA GLU A 91 4.65 -4.89 16.92
C GLU A 91 5.67 -5.09 15.79
N ASP A 92 5.53 -6.15 15.00
CA ASP A 92 6.38 -6.37 13.83
C ASP A 92 6.19 -5.22 12.83
N LEU A 93 4.94 -4.82 12.58
CA LEU A 93 4.62 -3.72 11.68
C LEU A 93 5.15 -2.37 12.19
N LYS A 94 5.03 -2.10 13.49
CA LYS A 94 5.63 -0.90 14.12
C LYS A 94 7.15 -0.86 13.98
N ASN A 95 7.81 -2.01 14.14
CA ASN A 95 9.26 -2.08 14.02
C ASN A 95 9.69 -1.90 12.56
N MET A 96 8.98 -2.51 11.61
CA MET A 96 9.24 -2.33 10.19
C MET A 96 9.01 -0.89 9.72
N THR A 97 7.98 -0.20 10.20
CA THR A 97 7.76 1.21 9.81
C THR A 97 8.87 2.11 10.33
N LYS A 98 9.36 1.90 11.56
CA LYS A 98 10.54 2.59 12.09
C LYS A 98 11.79 2.25 11.28
N LEU A 99 12.00 0.96 10.99
CA LEU A 99 13.15 0.47 10.24
C LEU A 99 13.27 1.13 8.87
N LEU A 100 12.13 1.25 8.18
CA LEU A 100 12.03 1.75 6.81
C LEU A 100 11.72 3.26 6.74
N ASN A 101 11.80 3.97 7.87
CA ASN A 101 11.57 5.41 7.97
C ASN A 101 10.19 5.85 7.41
N TYR A 102 9.12 5.23 7.91
CA TYR A 102 7.72 5.53 7.56
C TYR A 102 7.44 5.44 6.05
N PRO A 103 7.49 4.21 5.49
CA PRO A 103 7.23 4.00 4.07
C PRO A 103 5.83 4.45 3.69
N VAL A 104 5.65 4.84 2.42
CA VAL A 104 4.30 5.03 1.88
C VAL A 104 3.65 3.68 1.59
N VAL A 105 2.33 3.62 1.63
CA VAL A 105 1.57 2.38 1.46
C VAL A 105 0.92 2.35 0.08
N ASP A 106 1.12 1.24 -0.63
CA ASP A 106 0.34 0.89 -1.82
C ASP A 106 -0.61 -0.26 -1.47
N TRP A 107 -1.91 -0.05 -1.63
CA TRP A 107 -2.92 -1.06 -1.37
C TRP A 107 -3.27 -1.80 -2.65
N LYS A 108 -3.27 -3.13 -2.58
CA LYS A 108 -3.77 -4.01 -3.64
C LYS A 108 -4.85 -4.92 -3.07
N ILE A 109 -6.10 -4.53 -3.29
CA ILE A 109 -7.28 -5.15 -2.71
C ILE A 109 -8.00 -5.95 -3.79
N ILE A 110 -8.13 -7.25 -3.57
CA ILE A 110 -8.87 -8.21 -4.40
C ILE A 110 -9.89 -8.89 -3.49
N ASN A 111 -11.16 -8.51 -3.62
CA ASN A 111 -12.25 -8.92 -2.73
C ASN A 111 -12.06 -8.46 -1.27
N VAL A 112 -12.80 -7.41 -0.88
CA VAL A 112 -12.88 -6.92 0.50
C VAL A 112 -13.60 -7.93 1.38
N TYR A 113 -13.09 -8.09 2.60
CA TYR A 113 -13.71 -8.90 3.67
C TYR A 113 -13.53 -8.21 5.03
N SER A 114 -14.13 -8.79 6.08
CA SER A 114 -14.25 -8.23 7.44
C SER A 114 -12.95 -7.68 8.06
N LYS A 115 -11.81 -8.36 7.88
CA LYS A 115 -10.52 -7.95 8.45
C LYS A 115 -9.85 -6.77 7.72
N THR A 116 -10.36 -6.32 6.57
CA THR A 116 -9.83 -5.16 5.83
C THR A 116 -9.84 -3.90 6.70
N ARG A 117 -10.95 -3.67 7.40
CA ARG A 117 -11.15 -2.52 8.28
C ARG A 117 -10.15 -2.50 9.44
N SER A 118 -9.89 -3.66 10.06
CA SER A 118 -8.91 -3.78 11.15
C SER A 118 -7.49 -3.44 10.67
N LEU A 119 -7.12 -3.86 9.46
CA LEU A 119 -5.80 -3.54 8.90
C LEU A 119 -5.69 -2.05 8.51
N MET A 120 -6.74 -1.48 7.93
CA MET A 120 -6.80 -0.04 7.64
C MET A 120 -6.63 0.78 8.91
N ALA A 121 -7.36 0.44 9.98
CA ALA A 121 -7.23 1.10 11.28
C ALA A 121 -5.81 0.97 11.85
N LEU A 122 -5.19 -0.20 11.71
CA LEU A 122 -3.81 -0.41 12.13
C LEU A 122 -2.85 0.50 11.36
N LEU A 123 -2.89 0.53 10.03
CA LEU A 123 -1.99 1.39 9.24
C LEU A 123 -2.23 2.88 9.47
N GLN A 124 -3.47 3.29 9.69
CA GLN A 124 -3.81 4.66 10.10
C GLN A 124 -3.21 4.99 11.47
N SER A 125 -3.25 4.08 12.44
CA SER A 125 -2.64 4.29 13.77
C SER A 125 -1.11 4.45 13.70
N LEU A 126 -0.48 3.95 12.64
CA LEU A 126 0.95 4.10 12.37
C LEU A 126 1.30 5.37 11.60
N ASN A 127 0.30 6.21 11.29
CA ASN A 127 0.42 7.45 10.53
C ASN A 127 1.11 7.25 9.16
N LEU A 128 0.89 6.09 8.54
CA LEU A 128 1.45 5.78 7.24
C LEU A 128 0.60 6.41 6.14
N ARG A 129 1.26 7.12 5.23
CA ARG A 129 0.59 7.75 4.10
C ARG A 129 0.31 6.72 3.01
N THR A 130 -0.93 6.69 2.53
CA THR A 130 -1.29 5.91 1.34
C THR A 130 -0.87 6.66 0.06
N ASP A 131 -0.04 6.03 -0.78
CA ASP A 131 0.33 6.58 -2.10
C ASP A 131 -0.65 6.08 -3.16
N GLU A 132 -0.81 4.76 -3.32
CA GLU A 132 -1.69 4.18 -4.33
C GLU A 132 -2.69 3.19 -3.74
N VAL A 133 -3.92 3.19 -4.28
CA VAL A 133 -4.96 2.21 -3.98
C VAL A 133 -5.40 1.56 -5.27
N THR A 134 -5.30 0.23 -5.35
CA THR A 134 -5.89 -0.57 -6.42
C THR A 134 -6.92 -1.52 -5.83
N VAL A 135 -8.17 -1.40 -6.27
CA VAL A 135 -9.28 -2.25 -5.83
C VAL A 135 -9.85 -3.02 -7.02
N ARG A 136 -10.05 -4.32 -6.84
CA ARG A 136 -10.82 -5.18 -7.74
C ARG A 136 -11.86 -5.94 -6.92
N GLN A 137 -13.13 -5.58 -7.11
CA GLN A 137 -14.27 -6.16 -6.40
C GLN A 137 -15.30 -6.67 -7.41
N GLN A 138 -15.68 -7.94 -7.28
CA GLN A 138 -16.68 -8.56 -8.16
C GLN A 138 -18.10 -8.48 -7.61
N ASP A 139 -18.28 -8.69 -6.30
CA ASP A 139 -19.58 -8.68 -5.63
C ASP A 139 -19.49 -7.80 -4.40
N ALA A 140 -19.97 -6.57 -4.49
CA ALA A 140 -19.76 -5.61 -3.42
C ALA A 140 -21.07 -5.26 -2.72
N ASN A 141 -21.04 -5.27 -1.40
CA ASN A 141 -22.10 -4.71 -0.58
C ASN A 141 -21.83 -3.21 -0.33
N ALA A 142 -22.85 -2.47 0.11
CA ALA A 142 -22.76 -1.03 0.35
C ALA A 142 -21.78 -0.66 1.47
N GLU A 143 -21.67 -1.48 2.53
CA GLU A 143 -20.74 -1.21 3.64
C GLU A 143 -19.27 -1.29 3.24
N MET A 144 -18.91 -2.21 2.35
CA MET A 144 -17.55 -2.33 1.81
C MET A 144 -17.16 -1.13 0.94
N LEU A 145 -18.16 -0.44 0.37
CA LEU A 145 -17.94 0.76 -0.45
C LEU A 145 -17.45 1.93 0.37
N ASP A 146 -18.05 2.15 1.53
CA ASP A 146 -17.67 3.25 2.39
C ASP A 146 -16.19 3.16 2.83
N ASP A 147 -15.75 1.96 3.25
CA ASP A 147 -14.35 1.72 3.63
C ASP A 147 -13.38 1.98 2.45
N ILE A 148 -13.69 1.44 1.26
CA ILE A 148 -12.85 1.65 0.07
C ILE A 148 -12.82 3.12 -0.34
N MET A 149 -13.96 3.80 -0.32
CA MET A 149 -14.06 5.20 -0.72
C MET A 149 -13.24 6.08 0.20
N LYS A 150 -13.36 5.90 1.52
CA LYS A 150 -12.53 6.60 2.52
C LYS A 150 -11.04 6.35 2.31
N LEU A 151 -10.66 5.12 1.94
CA LEU A 151 -9.27 4.79 1.63
C LEU A 151 -8.80 5.53 0.35
N CYS A 152 -9.63 5.56 -0.68
CA CYS A 152 -9.36 6.28 -1.93
C CYS A 152 -9.20 7.79 -1.68
N THR A 153 -10.08 8.42 -0.90
CA THR A 153 -10.02 9.87 -0.61
C THR A 153 -8.71 10.29 0.04
N ASN A 154 -8.09 9.40 0.83
CA ASN A 154 -6.83 9.65 1.53
C ASN A 154 -5.58 9.19 0.77
N SER A 155 -5.73 8.77 -0.48
CA SER A 155 -4.62 8.32 -1.33
C SER A 155 -4.08 9.44 -2.22
N LYS A 156 -2.93 9.21 -2.87
CA LYS A 156 -2.48 10.08 -3.97
C LYS A 156 -3.03 9.61 -5.32
N LYS A 157 -3.23 8.30 -5.48
CA LYS A 157 -3.74 7.65 -6.68
C LYS A 157 -4.73 6.55 -6.32
N ALA A 158 -5.80 6.44 -7.09
CA ALA A 158 -6.77 5.36 -6.93
C ALA A 158 -7.13 4.72 -8.28
N SER A 159 -7.21 3.39 -8.29
CA SER A 159 -7.68 2.57 -9.39
C SER A 159 -8.73 1.59 -8.89
N VAL A 160 -10.00 1.86 -9.17
CA VAL A 160 -11.13 1.07 -8.69
C VAL A 160 -11.76 0.34 -9.88
N SER A 161 -11.83 -0.98 -9.79
CA SER A 161 -12.61 -1.83 -10.69
C SER A 161 -13.70 -2.50 -9.87
N TRP A 162 -14.93 -2.06 -10.09
CA TRP A 162 -16.06 -2.44 -9.27
C TRP A 162 -17.21 -2.91 -10.15
N LYS A 163 -17.58 -4.17 -10.04
CA LYS A 163 -18.81 -4.67 -10.64
C LYS A 163 -19.99 -4.48 -9.67
N THR A 164 -20.88 -3.55 -9.98
CA THR A 164 -22.09 -3.29 -9.18
C THR A 164 -23.28 -4.04 -9.74
N LEU A 165 -24.33 -4.20 -8.92
CA LEU A 165 -25.65 -4.59 -9.41
C LEU A 165 -26.21 -3.51 -10.37
N GLU A 166 -27.12 -3.91 -11.25
CA GLU A 166 -27.88 -2.96 -12.06
C GLU A 166 -28.67 -2.02 -11.13
N ASN A 167 -28.58 -0.71 -11.38
CA ASN A 167 -29.19 0.38 -10.60
C ASN A 167 -28.53 0.71 -9.25
N PHE A 168 -27.32 0.24 -8.97
CA PHE A 168 -26.57 0.75 -7.82
C PHE A 168 -26.30 2.25 -7.97
N LEU A 169 -26.73 3.03 -6.97
CA LEU A 169 -26.48 4.46 -6.88
C LEU A 169 -25.57 4.74 -5.69
N LEU A 170 -24.47 5.43 -5.95
CA LEU A 170 -23.64 5.97 -4.91
C LEU A 170 -24.27 7.25 -4.37
N ASP A 171 -24.46 7.35 -3.06
CA ASP A 171 -24.72 8.64 -2.42
C ASP A 171 -23.41 9.41 -2.28
N GLU A 172 -23.18 10.36 -3.18
CA GLU A 172 -21.97 11.15 -3.19
C GLU A 172 -21.88 12.17 -2.04
N THR A 173 -22.97 12.43 -1.30
CA THR A 173 -22.96 13.41 -0.20
C THR A 173 -22.22 12.91 1.04
N LEU A 174 -22.00 11.60 1.14
CA LEU A 174 -21.31 10.96 2.26
C LEU A 174 -19.79 11.14 2.21
N TYR A 175 -19.24 11.59 1.09
CA TYR A 175 -17.80 11.63 0.85
C TYR A 175 -17.32 13.04 0.56
N GLN A 176 -16.11 13.34 1.06
CA GLN A 176 -15.41 14.55 0.67
C GLN A 176 -14.90 14.43 -0.78
N PRO A 177 -14.79 15.56 -1.52
CA PRO A 177 -14.21 15.56 -2.86
C PRO A 177 -12.80 14.96 -2.90
N PHE A 178 -12.52 14.25 -3.99
CA PHE A 178 -11.26 13.54 -4.19
C PHE A 178 -10.20 14.52 -4.71
N HIS A 179 -9.06 14.56 -4.03
CA HIS A 179 -7.93 15.43 -4.40
C HIS A 179 -6.74 14.60 -4.91
N LEU A 180 -7.02 13.69 -5.85
CA LEU A 180 -6.05 12.71 -6.33
C LEU A 180 -5.23 13.24 -7.52
N ASP A 181 -3.98 12.78 -7.63
CA ASP A 181 -3.19 13.01 -8.83
C ASP A 181 -3.70 12.17 -10.02
N LEU A 182 -4.29 11.01 -9.72
CA LEU A 182 -4.83 10.09 -10.72
C LEU A 182 -5.97 9.26 -10.14
N LEU A 183 -7.13 9.32 -10.80
CA LEU A 183 -8.27 8.45 -10.55
C LEU A 183 -8.54 7.59 -11.79
N ARG A 184 -8.63 6.27 -11.61
CA ARG A 184 -9.03 5.32 -12.67
C ARG A 184 -10.22 4.53 -12.18
N ILE A 185 -11.34 4.61 -12.89
CA ILE A 185 -12.52 3.77 -12.62
C ILE A 185 -12.72 2.83 -13.80
N ARG A 186 -12.88 1.54 -13.52
CA ARG A 186 -13.27 0.50 -14.48
C ARG A 186 -14.61 -0.08 -14.04
N GLN A 187 -15.43 -0.50 -15.01
CA GLN A 187 -16.80 -0.96 -14.76
C GLN A 187 -17.64 0.15 -14.10
N ALA A 188 -17.55 1.34 -14.67
CA ALA A 188 -18.10 2.58 -14.11
C ALA A 188 -19.62 2.73 -14.25
N SER A 189 -20.39 1.64 -14.24
CA SER A 189 -21.86 1.65 -14.43
C SER A 189 -22.59 2.48 -13.37
N TRP A 190 -22.00 2.62 -12.19
CA TRP A 190 -22.54 3.37 -11.06
C TRP A 190 -22.12 4.85 -11.02
N VAL A 191 -21.17 5.25 -11.86
CA VAL A 191 -20.66 6.62 -11.86
C VAL A 191 -21.68 7.50 -12.58
N THR A 192 -22.31 8.42 -11.85
CA THR A 192 -23.27 9.42 -12.37
C THR A 192 -22.59 10.78 -12.59
N VAL A 193 -23.19 11.66 -13.40
CA VAL A 193 -22.63 13.00 -13.66
C VAL A 193 -22.46 13.74 -12.34
N SER A 194 -23.41 13.56 -11.43
CA SER A 194 -23.33 14.08 -10.06
C SER A 194 -22.09 13.59 -9.32
N VAL A 195 -21.77 12.28 -9.38
CA VAL A 195 -20.56 11.70 -8.79
C VAL A 195 -19.30 12.32 -9.37
N VAL A 196 -19.24 12.51 -10.70
CA VAL A 196 -18.06 13.12 -11.35
C VAL A 196 -17.88 14.56 -10.87
N THR A 197 -18.93 15.36 -10.89
CA THR A 197 -18.88 16.77 -10.52
C THR A 197 -18.58 16.98 -9.03
N LYS A 198 -19.23 16.21 -8.15
CA LYS A 198 -19.10 16.41 -6.70
C LYS A 198 -17.88 15.72 -6.10
N LEU A 199 -17.50 14.54 -6.60
CA LEU A 199 -16.38 13.77 -6.03
C LEU A 199 -15.11 13.88 -6.86
N PHE A 200 -15.18 13.82 -8.19
CA PHE A 200 -13.97 13.61 -9.00
C PHE A 200 -13.38 14.89 -9.60
N MET A 201 -14.12 16.00 -9.59
CA MET A 201 -13.73 17.25 -10.25
C MET A 201 -12.38 17.82 -9.76
N ASN A 202 -12.00 17.56 -8.52
CA ASN A 202 -10.73 18.05 -7.95
C ASN A 202 -9.53 17.11 -8.21
N CYS A 203 -9.74 15.99 -8.93
CA CYS A 203 -8.65 15.12 -9.35
C CYS A 203 -7.89 15.73 -10.54
N LYS A 204 -6.56 15.63 -10.55
CA LYS A 204 -5.74 16.14 -11.67
C LYS A 204 -5.96 15.39 -12.97
N LYS A 205 -6.21 14.08 -12.89
CA LYS A 205 -6.48 13.19 -14.03
C LYS A 205 -7.53 12.17 -13.65
N VAL A 206 -8.54 12.02 -14.50
CA VAL A 206 -9.64 11.07 -14.30
C VAL A 206 -9.82 10.23 -15.57
N ASN A 207 -9.73 8.91 -15.43
CA ASN A 207 -9.99 7.96 -16.51
C ASN A 207 -11.14 7.05 -16.13
N ILE A 208 -12.23 7.08 -16.88
CA ILE A 208 -13.44 6.30 -16.62
C ILE A 208 -13.66 5.36 -17.80
N ASN A 209 -13.66 4.05 -17.54
CA ASN A 209 -13.85 3.01 -18.54
C ASN A 209 -15.07 2.14 -18.21
N GLY A 210 -15.87 1.81 -19.24
CA GLY A 210 -17.04 0.94 -19.09
C GLY A 210 -18.31 1.68 -18.63
N ASN A 211 -18.36 2.99 -18.83
CA ASN A 211 -19.55 3.82 -18.75
C ASN A 211 -20.31 3.82 -20.11
N LYS A 212 -21.61 4.06 -20.08
CA LYS A 212 -22.46 4.18 -21.28
C LYS A 212 -22.43 5.59 -21.91
N TRP A 213 -21.61 6.49 -21.41
CA TRP A 213 -21.65 7.90 -21.80
C TRP A 213 -20.72 8.24 -22.94
N SER A 214 -21.11 9.25 -23.69
CA SER A 214 -20.25 9.93 -24.64
C SER A 214 -19.45 11.04 -23.92
N PRO A 215 -18.28 11.45 -24.43
CA PRO A 215 -17.53 12.58 -23.89
C PRO A 215 -18.33 13.90 -23.79
N ARG A 216 -19.48 14.02 -24.46
CA ARG A 216 -20.36 15.21 -24.44
C ARG A 216 -21.23 15.31 -23.19
N ASP A 217 -21.36 14.23 -22.42
CA ASP A 217 -22.22 14.19 -21.24
C ASP A 217 -21.53 14.73 -19.96
N VAL A 218 -20.25 15.13 -20.09
CA VAL A 218 -19.36 15.53 -18.97
C VAL A 218 -18.78 16.95 -19.17
N THR A 219 -19.13 17.63 -20.27
CA THR A 219 -18.76 19.04 -20.54
C THR A 219 -19.77 20.01 -19.97
#